data_AF-A0A2D5IDT0-F1
#
_entry.id   AF-A0A2D5IDT0-F1
#
_cell.length_a   1.000
_cell.length_b   1.000
_cell.length_c   1.000
_cell.angle_alpha   90.00
_cell.angle_beta   90.00
_cell.angle_gamma   90.00
#
_symmetry.space_group_name_H-M   'P 1'
#
loop_
_entity.id
_entity.type
_entity.pdbx_description
1 polymer ?
#
loop_
_entity_poly.entity_id
_entity_poly.type
_entity_poly.pdbx_seq_one_letter_code
_entity_poly.pdbx_strand_id
1 'polypeptide(L)'
;MRDGRWVDQETIWEAQKEFYTVFTDVAAGGRLAFDDRGHLYMSVGAEGGSTFNGIQDLSTPYGKVRRIYEDGSIPAENPFYGQEDIIASIYTYGHRSLQGLEFNYFNGELYGTEHGPRGGDEINHLIPGRNYGWPLTSLCMDYDGTRVEYGRE
;
A
#
# COMPACT_ATOMS: atom_id res chain seq x y z
N MET A 1 8.26 20.63 -17.24
CA MET A 1 9.33 20.60 -18.27
C MET A 1 9.38 21.94 -18.98
N ARG A 2 10.57 22.47 -19.24
CA ARG A 2 10.80 23.70 -20.01
C ARG A 2 11.91 23.42 -21.02
N ASP A 3 11.65 23.70 -22.29
CA ASP A 3 12.58 23.43 -23.40
C ASP A 3 13.10 21.97 -23.47
N GLY A 4 12.20 21.01 -23.25
CA GLY A 4 12.53 19.59 -23.25
C GLY A 4 13.39 19.13 -22.07
N ARG A 5 13.63 20.01 -21.09
CA ARG A 5 14.33 19.69 -19.85
C ARG A 5 13.35 19.64 -18.71
N TRP A 6 13.57 18.68 -17.83
CA TRP A 6 12.92 18.66 -16.55
C TRP A 6 13.63 19.68 -15.65
N VAL A 7 12.86 20.63 -15.12
CA VAL A 7 13.39 21.87 -14.52
C VAL A 7 12.91 22.10 -13.09
N ASP A 8 11.79 21.49 -12.71
CA ASP A 8 11.16 21.65 -11.41
C ASP A 8 10.83 20.25 -10.86
N GLN A 9 11.30 19.94 -9.65
CA GLN A 9 10.97 18.74 -8.89
C GLN A 9 10.68 19.12 -7.46
N GLU A 10 9.66 18.47 -6.91
CA GLU A 10 9.43 18.44 -5.49
C GLU A 10 9.26 17.00 -5.03
N THR A 11 9.80 16.68 -3.86
CA THR A 11 9.54 15.40 -3.20
C THR A 11 8.25 15.54 -2.39
N ILE A 12 7.15 15.05 -2.95
CA ILE A 12 5.84 15.01 -2.26
C ILE A 12 5.84 13.90 -1.20
N TRP A 13 6.56 12.80 -1.46
CA TRP A 13 6.72 11.72 -0.51
C TRP A 13 8.01 10.93 -0.77
N GLU A 14 8.62 10.45 0.31
CA GLU A 14 9.74 9.50 0.32
C GLU A 14 9.54 8.51 1.47
N ALA A 15 9.86 7.24 1.23
CA ALA A 15 9.91 6.26 2.32
C ALA A 15 11.09 6.56 3.25
N GLN A 16 10.91 6.41 4.56
CA GLN A 16 12.01 6.59 5.49
C GLN A 16 13.08 5.52 5.25
N LYS A 17 14.34 5.94 5.17
CA LYS A 17 15.48 5.08 4.79
C LYS A 17 15.70 3.90 5.72
N GLU A 18 15.28 4.00 6.97
CA GLU A 18 15.34 2.92 7.94
C GLU A 18 14.51 1.69 7.55
N PHE A 19 13.47 1.88 6.73
CA PHE A 19 12.65 0.78 6.21
C PHE A 19 13.20 0.16 4.92
N TYR A 20 14.34 0.63 4.42
CA TYR A 20 14.92 0.09 3.21
C TYR A 20 15.54 -1.27 3.52
N THR A 21 15.19 -2.29 2.75
CA THR A 21 15.74 -3.62 2.94
C THR A 21 16.72 -3.99 1.83
N VAL A 22 17.58 -4.97 2.12
CA VAL A 22 18.48 -5.59 1.12
C VAL A 22 17.80 -6.71 0.35
N PHE A 23 16.54 -7.03 0.68
CA PHE A 23 15.78 -8.07 0.01
C PHE A 23 15.12 -7.52 -1.25
N THR A 24 14.93 -8.39 -2.24
CA THR A 24 14.26 -8.00 -3.47
C THR A 24 12.80 -7.66 -3.19
N ASP A 25 12.31 -6.62 -3.86
CA ASP A 25 10.89 -6.28 -3.89
C ASP A 25 10.11 -7.37 -4.65
N VAL A 26 9.66 -8.39 -3.92
CA VAL A 26 8.94 -9.56 -4.46
C VAL A 26 7.47 -9.28 -4.74
N ALA A 27 6.94 -8.15 -4.24
CA ALA A 27 5.52 -7.84 -4.25
C ALA A 27 5.27 -6.36 -4.54
N ALA A 28 6.09 -5.78 -5.42
CA ALA A 28 6.15 -4.36 -5.73
C ALA A 28 4.78 -3.68 -5.81
N GLY A 29 4.70 -2.46 -5.27
CA GLY A 29 3.55 -1.58 -5.44
C GLY A 29 3.90 -0.45 -6.41
N GLY A 30 3.65 0.79 -6.00
CA GLY A 30 4.05 1.99 -6.74
C GLY A 30 2.95 2.54 -7.66
N ARG A 31 1.74 1.98 -7.63
CA ARG A 31 0.59 2.55 -8.32
C ARG A 31 0.12 3.82 -7.61
N LEU A 32 -0.14 4.86 -8.40
CA LEU A 32 -0.68 6.15 -7.97
C LEU A 32 -2.12 6.31 -8.48
N ALA A 33 -2.99 6.90 -7.68
CA ALA A 33 -4.33 7.33 -8.09
C ALA A 33 -4.65 8.69 -7.44
N PHE A 34 -5.33 9.56 -8.17
CA PHE A 34 -5.76 10.88 -7.70
C PHE A 34 -7.27 10.91 -7.59
N ASP A 35 -7.80 11.57 -6.56
CA ASP A 35 -9.22 11.90 -6.50
C ASP A 35 -9.49 13.34 -6.92
N ASP A 36 -10.76 13.66 -7.18
CA ASP A 36 -11.19 15.03 -7.54
C ASP A 36 -11.24 15.99 -6.33
N ARG A 37 -10.56 15.64 -5.22
CA ARG A 37 -10.56 16.39 -3.95
C ARG A 37 -9.15 16.77 -3.49
N GLY A 38 -8.13 16.53 -4.31
CA GLY A 38 -6.75 16.92 -4.04
C GLY A 38 -5.97 15.90 -3.20
N HIS A 39 -6.38 14.63 -3.20
CA HIS A 39 -5.63 13.56 -2.56
C HIS A 39 -4.90 12.68 -3.58
N LEU A 40 -3.70 12.26 -3.20
CA LEU A 40 -2.90 11.23 -3.84
C LEU A 40 -2.94 9.95 -3.02
N TYR A 41 -3.29 8.85 -3.69
CA TYR A 41 -3.26 7.50 -3.15
C TYR A 41 -2.10 6.72 -3.74
N MET A 42 -1.37 5.99 -2.91
CA MET A 42 -0.18 5.24 -3.32
C MET A 42 -0.16 3.85 -2.72
N SER A 43 0.14 2.86 -3.53
CA SER A 43 0.36 1.48 -3.06
C SER A 43 1.82 1.25 -2.68
N VAL A 44 2.04 0.57 -1.57
CA VAL A 44 3.32 0.02 -1.15
C VAL A 44 3.16 -1.48 -1.02
N GLY A 45 4.00 -2.23 -1.74
CA GLY A 45 3.98 -3.68 -1.80
C GLY A 45 4.34 -4.35 -0.47
N ALA A 46 4.09 -5.66 -0.39
CA ALA A 46 4.46 -6.49 0.73
C ALA A 46 5.98 -6.62 0.84
N GLU A 47 6.45 -6.43 2.06
CA GLU A 47 7.83 -6.61 2.47
C GLU A 47 7.83 -6.99 3.97
N GLY A 48 8.99 -7.10 4.60
CA GLY A 48 9.11 -7.55 6.00
C GLY A 48 9.82 -8.89 6.15
N GLY A 49 10.83 -9.15 5.29
CA GLY A 49 11.64 -10.36 5.36
C GLY A 49 10.87 -11.63 5.00
N SER A 50 11.39 -12.79 5.44
CA SER A 50 10.80 -14.10 5.14
C SER A 50 9.46 -14.38 5.84
N THR A 51 9.10 -13.59 6.86
CA THR A 51 7.89 -13.79 7.67
C THR A 51 6.78 -12.81 7.37
N PHE A 52 7.02 -11.77 6.55
CA PHE A 52 6.02 -10.75 6.19
C PHE A 52 5.31 -10.07 7.37
N ASN A 53 5.88 -10.12 8.59
CA ASN A 53 5.22 -9.65 9.82
C ASN A 53 4.93 -8.12 9.78
N GLY A 54 5.76 -7.35 9.07
CA GLY A 54 5.57 -5.90 8.94
C GLY A 54 4.28 -5.48 8.24
N ILE A 55 3.66 -6.36 7.44
CA ILE A 55 2.46 -5.99 6.66
C ILE A 55 1.27 -5.65 7.58
N GLN A 56 1.14 -6.34 8.71
CA GLN A 56 0.10 -6.10 9.70
C GLN A 56 0.49 -5.01 10.71
N ASP A 57 1.79 -4.78 10.86
CA ASP A 57 2.32 -3.70 11.69
C ASP A 57 2.10 -2.34 11.01
N LEU A 58 1.32 -1.48 11.68
CA LEU A 58 0.97 -0.14 11.20
C LEU A 58 2.10 0.88 11.41
N SER A 59 3.16 0.52 12.15
CA SER A 59 4.39 1.30 12.26
C SER A 59 5.30 1.15 11.04
N THR A 60 5.05 0.16 10.16
CA THR A 60 5.85 -0.09 8.96
C THR A 60 5.12 0.26 7.66
N PRO A 61 5.84 0.63 6.58
CA PRO A 61 5.23 1.08 5.34
C PRO A 61 4.71 -0.06 4.44
N TYR A 62 4.96 -1.32 4.81
CA TYR A 62 4.81 -2.47 3.91
C TYR A 62 3.35 -2.92 3.75
N GLY A 63 2.95 -3.28 2.54
CA GLY A 63 1.61 -3.82 2.25
C GLY A 63 0.48 -2.83 2.60
N LYS A 64 0.67 -1.55 2.28
CA LYS A 64 -0.24 -0.46 2.61
C LYS A 64 -0.71 0.26 1.35
N VAL A 65 -1.94 0.76 1.37
CA VAL A 65 -2.32 1.91 0.52
C VAL A 65 -2.27 3.14 1.41
N ARG A 66 -1.62 4.20 0.93
CA ARG A 66 -1.50 5.46 1.65
C ARG A 66 -2.33 6.55 0.99
N ARG A 67 -2.78 7.53 1.75
CA ARG A 67 -3.44 8.75 1.29
C ARG A 67 -2.75 9.97 1.87
N ILE A 68 -2.32 10.87 0.98
CA ILE A 68 -1.73 12.17 1.28
C ILE A 68 -2.41 13.25 0.43
N TYR A 69 -2.24 14.52 0.77
CA TYR A 69 -2.56 15.60 -0.15
C TYR A 69 -1.52 15.70 -1.26
N GLU A 70 -1.86 16.37 -2.37
CA GLU A 70 -0.94 16.60 -3.49
C GLU A 70 0.30 17.44 -3.12
N ASP A 71 0.25 18.20 -2.02
CA ASP A 71 1.40 18.91 -1.45
C ASP A 71 2.24 18.06 -0.48
N GLY A 72 1.88 16.79 -0.28
CA GLY A 72 2.58 15.85 0.59
C GLY A 72 2.12 15.87 2.05
N SER A 73 1.27 16.82 2.44
CA SER A 73 0.73 16.87 3.79
C SER A 73 -0.26 15.73 4.07
N ILE A 74 -0.44 15.36 5.34
CA ILE A 74 -1.28 14.22 5.73
C ILE A 74 -2.69 14.71 6.07
N PRO A 75 -3.74 14.15 5.44
CA PRO A 75 -5.12 14.47 5.78
C PRO A 75 -5.49 14.07 7.21
N ALA A 76 -6.08 15.00 7.96
CA ALA A 76 -6.46 14.80 9.36
C ALA A 76 -7.59 13.77 9.53
N GLU A 77 -8.33 13.51 8.47
CA GLU A 77 -9.39 12.50 8.39
C GLU A 77 -8.86 11.12 7.96
N ASN A 78 -7.53 10.93 7.88
CA ASN A 78 -6.96 9.59 7.74
C ASN A 78 -7.32 8.71 8.95
N PRO A 79 -7.56 7.40 8.72
CA PRO A 79 -8.00 6.48 9.77
C PRO A 79 -7.10 6.42 11.01
N PHE A 80 -5.80 6.64 10.80
CA PHE A 80 -4.78 6.53 11.84
C PHE A 80 -4.10 7.86 12.16
N TYR A 81 -4.70 8.99 11.75
CA TYR A 81 -4.13 10.30 12.01
C TYR A 81 -3.98 10.58 13.52
N GLY A 82 -2.82 11.12 13.91
CA GLY A 82 -2.55 11.52 15.30
C GLY A 82 -2.35 10.37 16.29
N GLN A 83 -2.28 9.11 15.84
CA GLN A 83 -1.96 7.97 16.69
C GLN A 83 -0.45 7.82 16.83
N GLU A 84 0.03 7.59 18.06
CA GLU A 84 1.43 7.35 18.35
C GLU A 84 1.87 6.01 17.74
N ASP A 85 3.12 5.94 17.28
CA ASP A 85 3.76 4.75 16.70
C ASP A 85 3.05 4.13 15.48
N ILE A 86 2.19 4.90 14.80
CA ILE A 86 1.48 4.47 13.59
C ILE A 86 1.73 5.45 12.44
N ILE A 87 1.92 4.91 11.22
CA ILE A 87 2.04 5.74 10.02
C ILE A 87 0.69 6.39 9.70
N ALA A 88 0.57 7.68 10.01
CA ALA A 88 -0.66 8.46 9.84
C ALA A 88 -1.18 8.56 8.39
N SER A 89 -0.34 8.26 7.39
CA SER A 89 -0.75 8.27 5.98
C SER A 89 -1.43 6.98 5.52
N ILE A 90 -1.50 5.93 6.36
CA ILE A 90 -2.17 4.66 5.99
C ILE A 90 -3.65 4.91 5.73
N TYR A 91 -4.10 4.52 4.54
CA TYR A 91 -5.51 4.47 4.15
C TYR A 91 -6.08 3.07 4.33
N THR A 92 -5.38 2.02 3.86
CA THR A 92 -5.70 0.60 4.11
C THR A 92 -4.42 -0.21 4.28
N TYR A 93 -4.53 -1.40 4.88
CA TYR A 93 -3.39 -2.26 5.17
C TYR A 93 -3.72 -3.73 4.96
N GLY A 94 -2.71 -4.61 5.04
CA GLY A 94 -2.90 -6.04 4.84
C GLY A 94 -2.92 -6.44 3.37
N HIS A 95 -2.14 -5.75 2.53
CA HIS A 95 -2.03 -6.01 1.09
C HIS A 95 -0.77 -6.82 0.78
N ARG A 96 -0.83 -7.65 -0.27
CA ARG A 96 0.32 -8.34 -0.84
C ARG A 96 0.99 -7.52 -1.93
N SER A 97 0.43 -7.49 -3.14
CA SER A 97 1.05 -6.84 -4.30
C SER A 97 0.01 -6.10 -5.11
N LEU A 98 -0.37 -4.93 -4.62
CA LEU A 98 -1.43 -4.10 -5.21
C LEU A 98 -0.89 -3.34 -6.43
N GLN A 99 -1.19 -3.87 -7.62
CA GLN A 99 -0.71 -3.36 -8.91
C GLN A 99 -1.68 -2.37 -9.56
N GLY A 100 -2.98 -2.60 -9.36
CA GLY A 100 -4.04 -1.72 -9.84
C GLY A 100 -4.56 -0.87 -8.70
N LEU A 101 -4.80 0.41 -8.96
CA LEU A 101 -5.37 1.37 -8.02
C LEU A 101 -6.06 2.44 -8.86
N GLU A 102 -7.38 2.55 -8.74
CA GLU A 102 -8.18 3.44 -9.59
C GLU A 102 -9.51 3.80 -8.95
N PHE A 103 -9.97 5.02 -9.20
CA PHE A 103 -11.30 5.45 -8.80
C PHE A 103 -12.35 4.98 -9.81
N ASN A 104 -13.43 4.39 -9.30
CA ASN A 104 -14.60 4.13 -10.11
C ASN A 104 -15.29 5.47 -10.44
N TYR A 105 -15.33 5.79 -11.73
CA TYR A 105 -15.89 7.04 -12.24
C TYR A 105 -17.35 7.30 -11.86
N PHE A 106 -18.16 6.25 -11.69
CA PHE A 106 -19.60 6.40 -11.46
C PHE A 106 -19.96 6.72 -10.01
N ASN A 107 -19.18 6.23 -9.04
CA ASN A 107 -19.52 6.35 -7.62
C ASN A 107 -18.38 6.95 -6.77
N GLY A 108 -17.20 7.18 -7.34
CA GLY A 108 -16.04 7.75 -6.65
C GLY A 108 -15.42 6.81 -5.62
N GLU A 109 -15.71 5.51 -5.69
CA GLU A 109 -15.10 4.51 -4.82
C GLU A 109 -13.73 4.08 -5.34
N LEU A 110 -12.77 3.86 -4.44
CA LEU A 110 -11.43 3.42 -4.79
C LEU A 110 -11.37 1.89 -4.87
N TYR A 111 -10.88 1.37 -6.00
CA TYR A 111 -10.65 -0.06 -6.18
C TYR A 111 -9.18 -0.35 -6.38
N GLY A 112 -8.74 -1.51 -5.88
CA GLY A 112 -7.41 -2.05 -6.10
C GLY A 112 -7.47 -3.44 -6.72
N THR A 113 -6.45 -3.79 -7.51
CA THR A 113 -6.22 -5.19 -7.93
C THR A 113 -4.87 -5.64 -7.43
N GLU A 114 -4.79 -6.81 -6.82
CA GLU A 114 -3.55 -7.32 -6.27
C GLU A 114 -3.27 -8.77 -6.62
N HIS A 115 -1.99 -9.10 -6.75
CA HIS A 115 -1.57 -10.48 -6.98
C HIS A 115 -1.42 -11.22 -5.66
N GLY A 116 -2.01 -12.41 -5.58
CA GLY A 116 -1.71 -13.41 -4.58
C GLY A 116 -0.38 -14.13 -4.89
N PRO A 117 0.10 -15.05 -4.03
CA PRO A 117 1.19 -15.95 -4.35
C PRO A 117 0.81 -16.93 -5.48
N ARG A 118 0.51 -18.20 -5.19
CA ARG A 118 0.05 -19.15 -6.21
C ARG A 118 -1.46 -19.07 -6.32
N GLY A 119 -1.93 -18.23 -7.24
CA GLY A 119 -3.34 -17.93 -7.46
C GLY A 119 -3.89 -16.96 -6.42
N GLY A 120 -5.22 -16.81 -6.39
CA GLY A 120 -5.95 -15.98 -5.41
C GLY A 120 -5.74 -14.48 -5.57
N ASP A 121 -5.51 -14.02 -6.80
CA ASP A 121 -5.53 -12.59 -7.12
C ASP A 121 -6.91 -11.98 -6.80
N GLU A 122 -6.90 -10.74 -6.34
CA GLU A 122 -8.10 -10.08 -5.80
C GLU A 122 -8.42 -8.77 -6.51
N ILE A 123 -9.71 -8.43 -6.49
CA ILE A 123 -10.22 -7.08 -6.76
C ILE A 123 -10.87 -6.60 -5.47
N ASN A 124 -10.36 -5.51 -4.92
CA ASN A 124 -10.72 -5.02 -3.60
C ASN A 124 -11.34 -3.63 -3.68
N HIS A 125 -12.53 -3.45 -3.11
CA HIS A 125 -13.08 -2.11 -2.81
C HIS A 125 -12.36 -1.60 -1.55
N LEU A 126 -11.57 -0.54 -1.69
CA LEU A 126 -10.69 0.01 -0.66
C LEU A 126 -11.44 0.97 0.27
N ILE A 127 -11.65 0.54 1.52
CA ILE A 127 -12.41 1.28 2.53
C ILE A 127 -11.44 1.79 3.61
N PRO A 128 -11.47 3.08 3.99
CA PRO A 128 -10.53 3.65 4.95
C PRO A 128 -10.45 2.83 6.25
N GLY A 129 -9.24 2.54 6.69
CA GLY A 129 -8.91 1.85 7.94
C GLY A 129 -9.05 0.32 7.89
N ARG A 130 -9.48 -0.25 6.76
CA ARG A 130 -9.67 -1.71 6.66
C ARG A 130 -8.37 -2.48 6.45
N ASN A 131 -8.38 -3.68 7.02
CA ASN A 131 -7.40 -4.74 6.85
C ASN A 131 -7.87 -5.68 5.74
N TYR A 132 -7.03 -5.90 4.73
CA TYR A 132 -7.27 -6.83 3.62
C TYR A 132 -6.67 -8.22 3.87
N GLY A 133 -6.09 -8.40 5.05
CA GLY A 133 -5.88 -9.71 5.67
C GLY A 133 -4.56 -10.39 5.31
N TRP A 134 -3.86 -10.00 4.25
CA TRP A 134 -2.55 -10.59 3.94
C TRP A 134 -1.51 -10.24 5.02
N PRO A 135 -0.67 -11.19 5.49
CA PRO A 135 -0.64 -12.60 5.14
C PRO A 135 -1.43 -13.52 6.11
N LEU A 136 -2.14 -12.96 7.09
CA LEU A 136 -2.90 -13.72 8.09
C LEU A 136 -3.98 -14.60 7.45
N THR A 137 -4.63 -14.08 6.43
CA THR A 137 -5.65 -14.75 5.62
C THR A 137 -5.33 -14.62 4.15
N SER A 138 -5.48 -15.71 3.41
CA SER A 138 -5.32 -15.73 1.97
C SER A 138 -6.15 -16.85 1.36
N LEU A 139 -6.73 -16.62 0.18
CA LEU A 139 -7.32 -17.67 -0.65
C LEU A 139 -6.27 -18.44 -1.47
N CYS A 140 -4.99 -18.10 -1.28
CA CYS A 140 -3.87 -18.61 -2.07
C CYS A 140 -3.17 -19.79 -1.40
N MET A 141 -2.20 -20.35 -2.12
CA MET A 141 -1.17 -21.24 -1.59
C MET A 141 0.20 -20.63 -1.81
N ASP A 142 1.18 -21.08 -1.05
CA ASP A 142 2.57 -20.86 -1.42
C ASP A 142 2.94 -21.61 -2.69
N TYR A 143 4.01 -21.18 -3.34
CA TYR A 143 4.42 -21.75 -4.63
C TYR A 143 4.82 -23.23 -4.51
N ASP A 144 5.22 -23.68 -3.33
CA ASP A 144 5.49 -25.10 -3.02
C ASP A 144 4.21 -25.93 -2.75
N GLY A 145 3.04 -25.29 -2.73
CA GLY A 145 1.73 -25.93 -2.50
C GLY A 145 1.32 -26.00 -1.02
N THR A 146 2.11 -25.47 -0.10
CA THR A 146 1.70 -25.31 1.29
C THR A 146 0.72 -24.14 1.45
N ARG A 147 0.07 -24.05 2.61
CA ARG A 147 -0.83 -22.93 2.92
C ARG A 147 0.00 -21.71 3.28
N VAL A 148 -0.51 -20.53 2.90
CA VAL A 148 0.03 -19.27 3.39
C VAL A 148 -0.23 -19.17 4.90
N GLU A 149 0.83 -19.21 5.69
CA GLU A 149 0.77 -19.11 7.16
C GLU A 149 1.90 -18.20 7.70
N TYR A 150 1.97 -16.95 7.20
CA TYR A 150 2.91 -15.94 7.69
C TYR A 150 2.23 -14.94 8.65
N GLY A 151 3.00 -14.07 9.30
CA GLY A 151 2.44 -12.96 10.08
C GLY A 151 1.84 -13.33 11.43
N ARG A 152 2.02 -14.56 11.93
CA ARG A 152 1.32 -15.09 13.12
C ARG A 152 2.15 -15.10 14.40
N GLU A 153 3.34 -14.52 14.37
CA GLU A 153 4.26 -14.44 15.52
C GLU A 153 4.04 -13.19 16.38
#